data_AF-A0A3A4K757-F1
#
_entry.id   AF-A0A3A4K757-F1
#
_cell.length_a   1.000
_cell.length_b   1.000
_cell.length_c   1.000
_cell.angle_alpha   90.00
_cell.angle_beta   90.00
_cell.angle_gamma   90.00
#
_symmetry.space_group_name_H-M   'P 1'
#
loop_
_entity.id
_entity.type
_entity.pdbx_description
1 polymer ?
#
loop_
_entity_poly.entity_id
_entity_poly.type
_entity_poly.pdbx_seq_one_letter_code
_entity_poly.pdbx_strand_id
1 'polypeptide(L)'
;MRTLGFGMAAVVLFLGVALGACSEDLSSGTGTGTVRVTLQDAPGEVEKLEVTLSEVAIHFVPAGGEADGDADEEENAEAAGDDAPADDGDDPEKAGWRTVLSAETVFDLIQLKDNPTELGLLELAPGKVTQVRLYLKEGVPAIATIDGAEIEAEAPSGKIKLVRNFDIVAGEEIAIRLDFDAEKSLKEQGNGEWKLQPTIKILDDTAVDGDGE
;
A
#
# COMPACT_ATOMS: atom_id res chain seq x y z
N MET A 1 13.86 6.93 -89.20
CA MET A 1 14.85 6.91 -88.11
C MET A 1 15.24 8.33 -87.75
N ARG A 2 14.90 8.78 -86.53
CA ARG A 2 15.36 10.04 -85.92
C ARG A 2 15.79 9.72 -84.49
N THR A 3 17.04 10.00 -84.20
CA THR A 3 17.79 9.76 -82.96
C THR A 3 17.16 10.53 -81.78
N LEU A 4 16.86 9.84 -80.69
CA LEU A 4 16.41 10.43 -79.43
C LEU A 4 17.60 10.52 -78.47
N GLY A 5 17.83 11.73 -77.94
CA GLY A 5 18.99 12.10 -77.16
C GLY A 5 19.00 11.56 -75.73
N PHE A 6 20.22 11.36 -75.23
CA PHE A 6 20.59 11.04 -73.86
C PHE A 6 20.17 12.15 -72.89
N GLY A 7 19.56 11.77 -71.77
CA GLY A 7 19.19 12.65 -70.66
C GLY A 7 19.41 11.97 -69.31
N MET A 8 20.68 11.98 -68.88
CA MET A 8 21.20 12.06 -67.51
C MET A 8 20.33 11.51 -66.36
N ALA A 9 20.75 10.35 -65.85
CA ALA A 9 20.35 9.81 -64.57
C ALA A 9 20.74 10.75 -63.42
N ALA A 10 19.79 11.05 -62.54
CA ALA A 10 20.04 11.57 -61.20
C ALA A 10 19.40 10.61 -60.19
N VAL A 11 20.15 9.56 -59.84
CA VAL A 11 19.85 8.72 -58.68
C VAL A 11 20.26 9.55 -57.46
N VAL A 12 19.28 10.18 -56.81
CA VAL A 12 19.49 10.82 -55.52
C VAL A 12 19.45 9.73 -54.47
N LEU A 13 20.64 9.26 -54.10
CA LEU A 13 20.89 8.39 -52.96
C LEU A 13 20.56 9.19 -51.68
N PHE A 14 19.35 9.03 -51.15
CA PHE A 14 18.97 9.55 -49.85
C PHE A 14 19.79 8.84 -48.77
N LEU A 15 20.89 9.49 -48.38
CA LEU A 15 21.72 9.12 -47.25
C LEU A 15 20.89 9.30 -45.98
N GLY A 16 20.77 8.23 -45.19
CA GLY A 16 19.96 8.19 -43.99
C GLY A 16 20.40 9.19 -42.93
N VAL A 17 19.40 9.78 -42.27
CA VAL A 17 19.52 10.26 -40.91
C VAL A 17 18.43 9.53 -40.13
N ALA A 18 18.79 8.38 -39.56
CA ALA A 18 18.02 7.81 -38.47
C ALA A 18 18.24 8.74 -37.26
N LEU A 19 17.31 9.66 -37.03
CA LEU A 19 17.20 10.31 -35.74
C LEU A 19 16.70 9.25 -34.76
N GLY A 20 17.65 8.59 -34.10
CA GLY A 20 17.37 7.93 -32.84
C GLY A 20 16.98 8.99 -31.83
N ALA A 21 15.69 9.30 -31.75
CA ALA A 21 15.09 9.87 -30.55
C ALA A 21 14.86 8.72 -29.57
N CYS A 22 15.93 8.14 -29.07
CA CYS A 22 15.88 7.65 -27.70
C CYS A 22 16.00 8.92 -26.86
N SER A 23 14.85 9.50 -26.51
CA SER A 23 14.78 10.16 -25.22
C SER A 23 15.04 9.04 -24.22
N GLU A 24 16.31 8.84 -23.85
CA GLU A 24 16.62 8.29 -22.55
C GLU A 24 16.05 9.33 -21.58
N ASP A 25 14.76 9.19 -21.30
CA ASP A 25 14.04 9.92 -20.29
C ASP A 25 14.71 9.50 -18.97
N LEU A 26 15.81 10.17 -18.65
CA LEU A 26 16.31 10.27 -17.29
C LEU A 26 15.28 11.11 -16.54
N SER A 27 14.11 10.51 -16.31
CA SER A 27 13.08 11.05 -15.43
C SER A 27 13.75 11.18 -14.07
N SER A 28 14.09 12.42 -13.75
CA SER A 28 14.66 12.79 -12.47
C SER A 28 13.52 12.74 -11.46
N GLY A 29 13.15 11.54 -11.01
CA GLY A 29 12.22 11.32 -9.90
C GLY A 29 10.82 11.96 -10.03
N THR A 30 10.28 12.14 -11.24
CA THR A 30 8.96 12.78 -11.44
C THR A 30 7.80 11.79 -11.56
N GLY A 31 7.97 10.55 -11.11
CA GLY A 31 6.93 9.51 -11.13
C GLY A 31 6.48 9.10 -9.74
N THR A 32 5.33 8.45 -9.63
CA THR A 32 4.84 7.82 -8.40
C THR A 32 5.35 6.39 -8.28
N GLY A 33 5.53 5.91 -7.05
CA GLY A 33 5.59 4.49 -6.74
C GLY A 33 4.21 4.00 -6.29
N THR A 34 3.96 2.70 -6.45
CA THR A 34 2.69 2.07 -6.07
C THR A 34 2.85 1.34 -4.75
N VAL A 35 1.96 1.59 -3.79
CA VAL A 35 1.85 0.85 -2.53
C VAL A 35 0.59 0.01 -2.56
N ARG A 36 0.76 -1.31 -2.62
CA ARG A 36 -0.32 -2.28 -2.41
C ARG A 36 -0.33 -2.72 -0.95
N VAL A 37 -1.49 -2.66 -0.31
CA VAL A 37 -1.66 -3.22 1.05
C VAL A 37 -2.61 -4.40 0.98
N THR A 38 -2.19 -5.53 1.53
CA THR A 38 -2.99 -6.75 1.57
C THR A 38 -3.17 -7.25 3.00
N LEU A 39 -4.23 -8.02 3.22
CA LEU A 39 -4.51 -8.72 4.46
C LEU A 39 -4.56 -10.23 4.21
N GLN A 40 -3.89 -10.98 5.07
CA GLN A 40 -3.89 -12.43 5.09
C GLN A 40 -3.88 -12.95 6.54
N ASP A 41 -4.20 -14.23 6.72
CA ASP A 41 -4.12 -14.90 8.02
C ASP A 41 -2.88 -15.79 8.14
N ALA A 42 -2.26 -15.77 9.30
CA ALA A 42 -1.14 -16.63 9.63
C ALA A 42 -1.65 -18.08 9.81
N PRO A 43 -0.82 -19.11 9.54
CA PRO A 43 -1.25 -20.48 9.77
C PRO A 43 -1.63 -20.76 11.22
N GLY A 44 -2.86 -21.22 11.44
CA GLY A 44 -3.35 -21.73 12.73
C GLY A 44 -4.50 -22.73 12.57
N GLU A 45 -5.10 -23.12 13.71
CA GLU A 45 -6.19 -24.12 13.82
C GLU A 45 -7.58 -23.52 14.13
N VAL A 46 -7.71 -22.20 14.19
CA VAL A 46 -9.00 -21.53 14.44
C VAL A 46 -10.00 -21.84 13.32
N GLU A 47 -11.22 -22.24 13.67
CA GLU A 47 -12.24 -22.66 12.70
C GLU A 47 -12.85 -21.49 11.93
N LYS A 48 -13.07 -20.36 12.62
CA LYS A 48 -13.61 -19.13 12.05
C LYS A 48 -13.22 -17.96 12.94
N LEU A 49 -12.87 -16.82 12.34
CA LEU A 49 -12.71 -15.56 13.04
C LEU A 49 -13.06 -14.40 12.10
N GLU A 50 -14.23 -13.79 12.33
CA GLU A 50 -14.68 -12.59 11.65
C GLU A 50 -14.34 -11.35 12.46
N VAL A 51 -13.61 -10.43 11.83
CA VAL A 51 -13.28 -9.12 12.39
C VAL A 51 -13.79 -8.01 11.48
N THR A 52 -14.24 -6.90 12.06
CA THR A 52 -14.69 -5.73 11.31
C THR A 52 -13.61 -4.65 11.37
N LEU A 53 -12.98 -4.35 10.23
CA LEU A 53 -12.07 -3.22 10.09
C LEU A 53 -12.87 -1.98 9.67
N SER A 54 -12.64 -0.87 10.36
CA SER A 54 -13.23 0.42 9.99
C SER A 54 -12.31 1.27 9.14
N GLU A 55 -10.99 1.15 9.34
CA GLU A 55 -10.01 1.92 8.59
C GLU A 55 -8.64 1.21 8.55
N VAL A 56 -7.93 1.35 7.44
CA VAL A 56 -6.48 1.09 7.34
C VAL A 56 -5.82 2.30 6.70
N ALA A 57 -4.75 2.79 7.31
CA ALA A 57 -4.02 3.96 6.85
C ALA A 57 -2.51 3.75 6.99
N ILE A 58 -1.73 4.42 6.15
CA ILE A 58 -0.27 4.41 6.19
C ILE A 58 0.25 5.82 6.46
N HIS A 59 1.34 5.91 7.21
CA HIS A 59 2.06 7.17 7.42
C HIS A 59 3.18 7.29 6.40
N PHE A 60 3.08 8.32 5.56
CA PHE A 60 3.98 8.59 4.44
C PHE A 60 4.68 9.94 4.63
N VAL A 61 5.99 9.94 4.39
CA VAL A 61 6.85 11.12 4.41
C VAL A 61 7.51 11.27 3.03
N PRO A 62 7.21 12.31 2.25
CA PRO A 62 7.79 12.49 0.92
C PRO A 62 9.30 12.75 0.98
N ALA A 63 10.04 12.32 -0.04
CA ALA A 63 11.47 12.57 -0.13
C ALA A 63 11.74 14.07 -0.32
N GLY A 64 12.51 14.66 0.58
CA GLY A 64 12.78 16.10 0.58
C GLY A 64 11.75 16.95 1.33
N GLY A 65 10.68 16.33 1.85
CA GLY A 65 9.87 16.93 2.91
C GLY A 65 10.56 16.69 4.25
N GLU A 66 10.89 17.77 4.94
CA GLU A 66 11.26 17.70 6.35
C GLU A 66 10.02 17.15 7.07
N ALA A 67 10.19 16.11 7.90
CA ALA A 67 9.14 15.78 8.85
C ALA A 67 9.15 16.91 9.88
N ASP A 68 8.46 18.01 9.57
CA ASP A 68 8.36 19.21 10.40
C ASP A 68 7.59 18.86 11.67
N GLY A 69 8.33 18.28 12.61
CA GLY A 69 8.00 18.36 14.01
C GLY A 69 8.36 19.76 14.50
N ASP A 70 7.50 20.73 14.21
CA ASP A 70 7.19 21.83 15.13
C ASP A 70 5.89 22.47 14.67
N ALA A 71 4.82 22.24 15.44
CA ALA A 71 3.61 23.02 15.31
C ALA A 71 3.93 24.40 15.89
N ASP A 72 4.27 25.37 15.05
CA ASP A 72 3.96 26.78 15.23
C ASP A 72 4.45 27.59 14.01
N GLU A 73 3.59 28.51 13.57
CA GLU A 73 3.79 29.63 12.62
C GLU A 73 3.18 29.46 11.22
N GLU A 74 1.97 30.04 11.11
CA GLU A 74 1.30 30.41 9.88
C GLU A 74 2.11 31.45 9.09
N GLU A 75 2.40 31.18 7.82
CA GLU A 75 2.45 32.21 6.77
C GLU A 75 2.48 31.62 5.35
N ASN A 76 1.27 31.49 4.80
CA ASN A 76 0.86 31.78 3.41
C ASN A 76 1.95 31.96 2.33
N ALA A 77 2.02 31.05 1.35
CA ALA A 77 1.91 31.37 -0.09
C ALA A 77 1.95 30.13 -1.00
N GLU A 78 0.80 29.81 -1.58
CA GLU A 78 0.54 29.39 -2.98
C GLU A 78 1.73 28.94 -3.86
N ALA A 79 1.76 27.66 -4.25
CA ALA A 79 2.23 27.25 -5.58
C ALA A 79 1.58 25.92 -6.01
N ALA A 80 0.82 26.01 -7.10
CA ALA A 80 0.02 24.97 -7.71
C ALA A 80 0.78 23.71 -8.14
N GLY A 81 0.14 22.56 -7.92
CA GLY A 81 0.46 21.24 -8.47
C GLY A 81 -0.78 20.36 -8.38
N ASP A 82 -1.71 20.59 -9.30
CA ASP A 82 -3.00 19.89 -9.49
C ASP A 82 -2.69 18.46 -9.97
N ASP A 83 -2.78 17.46 -9.07
CA ASP A 83 -2.91 15.99 -9.29
C ASP A 83 -2.44 15.13 -8.07
N ALA A 84 -2.23 15.71 -6.89
CA ALA A 84 -2.17 14.91 -5.65
C ALA A 84 -3.60 14.56 -5.21
N PRO A 85 -3.91 13.28 -4.85
CA PRO A 85 -5.20 12.98 -4.24
C PRO A 85 -5.36 13.87 -3.01
N ALA A 86 -6.49 14.58 -2.96
CA ALA A 86 -6.80 15.64 -2.01
C ALA A 86 -6.25 15.33 -0.61
N ASP A 87 -5.21 16.07 -0.22
CA ASP A 87 -4.69 16.09 1.14
C ASP A 87 -5.77 16.79 1.98
N ASP A 88 -6.46 16.01 2.82
CA ASP A 88 -7.50 16.39 3.77
C ASP A 88 -6.85 17.23 4.91
N GLY A 89 -6.19 18.32 4.54
CA GLY A 89 -5.13 18.99 5.29
C GLY A 89 -5.61 20.12 6.19
N ASP A 90 -6.45 19.82 7.18
CA ASP A 90 -6.72 20.75 8.30
C ASP A 90 -6.69 20.05 9.68
N ASP A 91 -6.46 18.74 9.72
CA ASP A 91 -6.26 17.98 10.96
C ASP A 91 -4.78 17.59 11.10
N PRO A 92 -4.03 18.15 12.07
CA PRO A 92 -2.64 17.77 12.29
C PRO A 92 -2.48 16.28 12.65
N GLU A 93 -3.53 15.60 13.13
CA GLU A 93 -3.50 14.15 13.36
C GLU A 93 -3.56 13.32 12.07
N LYS A 94 -4.03 13.92 10.97
CA LYS A 94 -4.06 13.32 9.62
C LYS A 94 -2.89 13.73 8.74
N ALA A 95 -2.10 14.72 9.13
CA ALA A 95 -0.90 15.12 8.39
C ALA A 95 0.01 13.89 8.14
N GLY A 96 0.41 13.70 6.88
CA GLY A 96 1.22 12.55 6.44
C GLY A 96 0.49 11.19 6.43
N TRP A 97 -0.76 11.10 6.86
CA TRP A 97 -1.53 9.87 6.75
C TRP A 97 -2.19 9.75 5.37
N ARG A 98 -2.19 8.55 4.82
CA ARG A 98 -2.87 8.19 3.57
C ARG A 98 -3.77 7.00 3.84
N THR A 99 -5.06 7.17 3.61
CA THR A 99 -6.06 6.12 3.87
C THR A 99 -6.06 5.10 2.73
N VAL A 100 -5.94 3.82 3.09
CA VAL A 100 -5.97 2.67 2.18
C VAL A 100 -7.38 2.09 2.10
N LEU A 101 -7.99 1.90 3.27
CA LEU A 101 -9.35 1.39 3.44
C LEU A 101 -10.08 2.35 4.38
N SER A 102 -11.24 2.86 3.97
CA SER A 102 -12.12 3.71 4.81
C SER A 102 -13.53 3.13 4.99
N ALA A 103 -13.87 2.09 4.24
CA ALA A 103 -15.16 1.43 4.32
C ALA A 103 -15.14 0.32 5.37
N GLU A 104 -16.14 0.34 6.25
CA GLU A 104 -16.34 -0.72 7.25
C GLU A 104 -16.56 -2.05 6.55
N THR A 105 -15.62 -2.97 6.75
CA THR A 105 -15.59 -4.26 6.03
C THR A 105 -15.34 -5.39 7.02
N VAL A 106 -16.16 -6.43 6.91
CA VAL A 106 -16.01 -7.66 7.69
C VAL A 106 -15.10 -8.61 6.93
N PHE A 107 -14.09 -9.14 7.61
CA PHE A 107 -13.16 -10.12 7.08
C PHE A 107 -13.24 -11.40 7.90
N ASP A 108 -13.55 -12.51 7.22
CA ASP A 108 -13.32 -13.85 7.77
C ASP A 108 -11.84 -14.20 7.55
N LEU A 109 -11.05 -14.06 8.61
CA LEU A 109 -9.59 -14.18 8.54
C LEU A 109 -9.16 -15.57 8.05
N ILE A 110 -9.91 -16.61 8.40
CA ILE A 110 -9.54 -17.99 8.02
C ILE A 110 -9.62 -18.19 6.51
N GLN A 111 -10.52 -17.49 5.81
CA GLN A 111 -10.59 -17.52 4.35
C GLN A 111 -9.39 -16.84 3.68
N LEU A 112 -8.71 -15.95 4.42
CA LEU A 112 -7.57 -15.18 3.92
C LEU A 112 -6.23 -15.93 4.05
N LYS A 113 -6.20 -17.09 4.73
CA LYS A 113 -4.99 -17.92 4.91
C LYS A 113 -4.39 -18.35 3.57
N ASP A 114 -5.23 -18.81 2.65
CA ASP A 114 -4.82 -19.25 1.31
C ASP A 114 -5.16 -18.22 0.22
N ASN A 115 -5.93 -17.18 0.57
CA ASN A 115 -6.39 -16.16 -0.38
C ASN A 115 -6.21 -14.75 0.20
N PRO A 116 -4.98 -14.19 0.20
CA PRO A 116 -4.74 -12.83 0.61
C PRO A 116 -5.67 -11.86 -0.13
N THR A 117 -6.27 -10.93 0.60
CA THR A 117 -7.18 -9.94 0.02
C THR A 117 -6.50 -8.58 -0.09
N GLU A 118 -6.76 -7.85 -1.17
CA GLU A 118 -6.28 -6.48 -1.34
C GLU A 118 -7.17 -5.53 -0.54
N LEU A 119 -6.56 -4.73 0.33
CA LEU A 119 -7.26 -3.69 1.08
C LEU A 119 -7.33 -2.37 0.31
N GLY A 120 -6.31 -2.11 -0.52
CA GLY A 120 -6.25 -0.93 -1.38
C GLY A 120 -4.88 -0.73 -2.02
N LEU A 121 -4.86 0.23 -2.95
CA LEU A 121 -3.70 0.68 -3.71
C LEU A 121 -3.55 2.19 -3.56
N LEU A 122 -2.32 2.65 -3.38
CA LEU A 122 -1.97 4.07 -3.33
C LEU A 122 -0.83 4.36 -4.29
N GLU A 123 -0.94 5.46 -5.04
CA GLU A 123 0.16 6.00 -5.83
C GLU A 123 0.76 7.18 -5.08
N LEU A 124 2.02 7.06 -4.68
CA LEU A 124 2.71 8.03 -3.83
C LEU A 124 3.97 8.53 -4.52
N ALA A 125 4.31 9.80 -4.31
CA ALA A 125 5.62 10.33 -4.71
C ALA A 125 6.77 9.53 -4.02
N PRO A 126 8.01 9.63 -4.51
CA PRO A 126 9.15 9.04 -3.82
C PRO A 126 9.23 9.53 -2.37
N GLY A 127 9.54 8.63 -1.44
CA GLY A 127 9.45 8.92 -0.02
C GLY A 127 9.58 7.69 0.85
N LYS A 128 9.10 7.78 2.09
CA LYS A 128 9.13 6.69 3.07
C LYS A 128 7.77 6.46 3.70
N VAL A 129 7.30 5.22 3.67
CA VAL A 129 6.26 4.78 4.60
C VAL A 129 6.95 4.37 5.89
N THR A 130 6.43 4.81 7.03
CA THR A 130 7.06 4.58 8.36
C THR A 130 6.17 3.81 9.31
N GLN A 131 4.86 3.77 9.03
CA GLN A 131 3.89 3.14 9.91
C GLN A 131 2.64 2.73 9.13
N VAL A 132 2.01 1.65 9.57
CA VAL A 132 0.65 1.25 9.19
C VAL A 132 -0.21 1.30 10.44
N ARG A 133 -1.43 1.82 10.32
CA ARG A 133 -2.47 1.77 11.35
C ARG A 133 -3.66 1.01 10.83
N LEU A 134 -4.16 0.11 11.66
CA LEU A 134 -5.44 -0.56 11.45
C LEU A 134 -6.38 -0.16 12.57
N TYR A 135 -7.64 0.02 12.25
CA TYR A 135 -8.70 0.32 13.20
C TYR A 135 -9.76 -0.76 13.10
N LEU A 136 -10.03 -1.41 14.24
CA LEU A 136 -11.20 -2.27 14.38
C LEU A 136 -12.41 -1.40 14.69
N LYS A 137 -13.58 -1.82 14.20
CA LYS A 137 -14.82 -1.11 14.45
C LYS A 137 -15.16 -1.15 15.94
N GLU A 138 -15.19 0.03 16.57
CA GLU A 138 -15.56 0.14 17.98
C GLU A 138 -16.99 -0.34 18.25
N GLY A 139 -17.16 -1.03 19.37
CA GLY A 139 -18.46 -1.55 19.81
C GLY A 139 -18.98 -2.75 19.02
N VAL A 140 -18.20 -3.29 18.09
CA VAL A 140 -18.55 -4.50 17.33
C VAL A 140 -17.63 -5.63 17.79
N PRO A 141 -18.16 -6.72 18.39
CA PRO A 141 -17.36 -7.87 18.78
C PRO A 141 -16.83 -8.61 17.54
N ALA A 142 -15.72 -9.33 17.72
CA ALA A 142 -15.30 -10.32 16.74
C ALA A 142 -16.12 -11.60 16.92
N ILE A 143 -16.46 -12.26 15.82
CA ILE A 143 -17.26 -13.49 15.86
C ILE A 143 -16.34 -14.66 15.55
N ALA A 144 -16.23 -15.62 16.47
CA ALA A 144 -15.38 -16.79 16.28
C ALA A 144 -16.20 -18.08 16.42
N THR A 145 -15.71 -19.16 15.81
CA THR A 145 -16.24 -20.51 16.06
C THR A 145 -15.22 -21.30 16.87
N ILE A 146 -15.64 -21.82 18.02
CA ILE A 146 -14.84 -22.67 18.90
C ILE A 146 -15.65 -23.92 19.23
N ASP A 147 -15.07 -25.09 18.96
CA ASP A 147 -15.71 -26.41 19.16
C ASP A 147 -17.09 -26.50 18.47
N GLY A 148 -17.22 -25.87 17.30
CA GLY A 148 -18.48 -25.82 16.54
C GLY A 148 -19.57 -24.90 17.12
N ALA A 149 -19.27 -24.10 18.15
CA ALA A 149 -20.16 -23.07 18.69
C ALA A 149 -19.68 -21.66 18.31
N GLU A 150 -20.60 -20.79 17.90
CA GLU A 150 -20.30 -19.37 17.64
C GLU A 150 -20.22 -18.61 18.97
N ILE A 151 -19.12 -17.89 19.16
CA ILE A 151 -18.85 -17.06 20.34
C ILE A 151 -18.52 -15.64 19.93
N GLU A 152 -18.89 -14.70 20.79
CA GLU A 152 -18.47 -13.30 20.67
C GLU A 152 -17.17 -13.11 21.45
N ALA A 153 -16.17 -12.55 20.79
CA ALA A 153 -14.94 -12.11 21.42
C ALA A 153 -14.92 -10.58 21.48
N GLU A 154 -14.64 -10.03 22.67
CA GLU A 154 -14.52 -8.59 22.85
C GLU A 154 -13.38 -8.05 21.97
N ALA A 155 -13.71 -7.24 20.96
CA ALA A 155 -12.73 -6.56 20.14
C ALA A 155 -12.10 -5.40 20.92
N PRO A 156 -10.79 -5.17 20.81
CA PRO A 156 -10.19 -4.00 21.43
C PRO A 156 -10.70 -2.75 20.71
N SER A 157 -10.92 -1.69 21.46
CA SER A 157 -11.13 -0.37 20.89
C SER A 157 -9.80 0.26 20.48
N GLY A 158 -9.83 1.06 19.42
CA GLY A 158 -8.72 1.92 19.02
C GLY A 158 -7.81 1.33 17.93
N LYS A 159 -6.61 1.93 17.85
CA LYS A 159 -5.67 1.73 16.73
C LYS A 159 -4.63 0.65 17.03
N ILE A 160 -4.44 -0.24 16.08
CA ILE A 160 -3.31 -1.19 16.03
C ILE A 160 -2.21 -0.52 15.22
N LYS A 161 -1.04 -0.35 15.83
CA LYS A 161 0.11 0.36 15.24
C LYS A 161 1.20 -0.63 14.85
N LEU A 162 1.58 -0.62 13.57
CA LEU A 162 2.69 -1.41 13.02
C LEU A 162 3.77 -0.45 12.51
N VAL A 163 4.96 -0.49 13.10
CA VAL A 163 6.08 0.41 12.75
C VAL A 163 7.07 -0.35 11.88
N ARG A 164 7.09 -0.02 10.59
CA ARG A 164 8.04 -0.55 9.61
C ARG A 164 8.28 0.49 8.52
N ASN A 165 9.52 0.53 8.07
CA ASN A 165 9.98 1.50 7.09
C ASN A 165 9.99 0.84 5.70
N PHE A 166 9.37 1.49 4.73
CA PHE A 166 9.42 1.11 3.31
C PHE A 166 9.83 2.32 2.49
N ASP A 167 10.74 2.11 1.56
CA ASP A 167 11.13 3.13 0.59
C ASP A 167 10.18 3.09 -0.60
N ILE A 168 9.63 4.25 -0.95
CA ILE A 168 8.82 4.44 -2.15
C ILE A 168 9.72 4.99 -3.23
N VAL A 169 9.87 4.25 -4.31
CA VAL A 169 10.64 4.62 -5.49
C VAL A 169 9.69 4.77 -6.67
N ALA A 170 9.90 5.81 -7.48
CA ALA A 170 9.10 6.04 -8.68
C ALA A 170 9.15 4.83 -9.63
N GLY A 171 7.99 4.39 -10.10
CA GLY A 171 7.86 3.25 -11.02
C GLY A 171 7.99 1.86 -10.39
N GLU A 172 8.21 1.77 -9.07
CA GLU A 172 8.24 0.50 -8.35
C GLU A 172 6.91 0.25 -7.62
N GLU A 173 6.54 -1.02 -7.50
CA GLU A 173 5.44 -1.46 -6.65
C GLU A 173 5.99 -2.11 -5.38
N ILE A 174 5.54 -1.64 -4.22
CA ILE A 174 5.77 -2.31 -2.94
C ILE A 174 4.49 -2.98 -2.44
N ALA A 175 4.61 -4.19 -1.92
CA ALA A 175 3.52 -4.91 -1.28
C ALA A 175 3.71 -4.93 0.24
N ILE A 176 2.84 -4.23 0.97
CA ILE A 176 2.74 -4.30 2.43
C ILE A 176 1.74 -5.39 2.78
N ARG A 177 2.23 -6.57 3.14
CA ARG A 177 1.38 -7.71 3.51
C ARG A 177 1.15 -7.74 5.01
N LEU A 178 -0.09 -7.50 5.43
CA LEU A 178 -0.52 -7.57 6.82
C LEU A 178 -0.93 -9.00 7.14
N ASP A 179 -0.15 -9.65 7.99
CA ASP A 179 -0.35 -11.03 8.44
C ASP A 179 -0.99 -11.01 9.82
N PHE A 180 -2.30 -11.22 9.85
CA PHE A 180 -3.09 -11.29 11.07
C PHE A 180 -3.02 -12.72 11.58
N ASP A 181 -2.62 -12.94 12.82
CA ASP A 181 -2.54 -14.28 13.40
C ASP A 181 -3.81 -14.57 14.20
N ALA A 182 -4.85 -15.13 13.57
CA ALA A 182 -6.15 -15.36 14.21
C ALA A 182 -6.01 -16.19 15.50
N GLU A 183 -5.23 -17.26 15.46
CA GLU A 183 -4.98 -18.16 16.58
C GLU A 183 -4.30 -17.46 17.75
N LYS A 184 -3.26 -16.66 17.50
CA LYS A 184 -2.61 -15.90 18.57
C LYS A 184 -3.45 -14.71 19.04
N SER A 185 -4.38 -14.25 18.21
CA SER A 185 -5.22 -13.09 18.54
C SER A 185 -6.39 -13.44 19.42
N LEU A 186 -6.94 -14.65 19.32
CA LEU A 186 -8.09 -15.05 20.11
C LEU A 186 -7.64 -15.58 21.49
N LYS A 187 -8.22 -15.05 22.58
CA LYS A 187 -7.81 -15.35 23.96
C LYS A 187 -9.00 -15.64 24.88
N GLU A 188 -9.04 -16.86 25.40
CA GLU A 188 -9.97 -17.24 26.47
C GLU A 188 -9.57 -16.57 27.80
N GLN A 189 -10.55 -15.98 28.50
CA GLN A 189 -10.34 -15.29 29.77
C GLN A 189 -10.49 -16.20 31.00
N GLY A 190 -10.82 -17.48 30.81
CA GLY A 190 -10.94 -18.50 31.86
C GLY A 190 -12.27 -18.51 32.63
N ASN A 191 -13.21 -17.64 32.26
CA ASN A 191 -14.58 -17.59 32.77
C ASN A 191 -15.64 -17.82 31.67
N GLY A 192 -15.21 -18.33 30.51
CA GLY A 192 -16.03 -18.49 29.32
C GLY A 192 -16.12 -17.25 28.43
N GLU A 193 -15.56 -16.11 28.86
CA GLU A 193 -15.44 -14.92 28.01
C GLU A 193 -14.20 -15.02 27.11
N TRP A 194 -14.32 -14.43 25.92
CA TRP A 194 -13.25 -14.39 24.93
C TRP A 194 -12.91 -12.94 24.60
N LYS A 195 -11.63 -12.68 24.36
CA LYS A 195 -11.13 -11.38 23.97
C LYS A 195 -10.26 -11.51 22.73
N LEU A 196 -10.42 -10.55 21.83
CA LEU A 196 -9.50 -10.39 20.70
C LEU A 196 -8.34 -9.50 21.15
N GLN A 197 -7.12 -10.00 21.00
CA GLN A 197 -5.86 -9.26 21.18
C GLN A 197 -5.06 -9.37 19.88
N PRO A 198 -5.34 -8.51 18.88
CA PRO A 198 -4.78 -8.60 17.54
C PRO A 198 -3.26 -8.72 17.55
N THR A 199 -2.78 -9.83 17.00
CA THR A 199 -1.37 -10.09 16.75
C THR A 199 -1.17 -10.00 15.24
N ILE A 200 -0.63 -8.88 14.78
CA ILE A 200 -0.45 -8.60 13.36
C ILE A 200 1.03 -8.33 13.08
N LYS A 201 1.55 -8.90 11.99
CA LYS A 201 2.90 -8.66 11.50
C LYS A 201 2.85 -8.10 10.09
N ILE A 202 3.93 -7.45 9.69
CA ILE A 202 4.16 -7.13 8.28
C ILE A 202 5.17 -8.13 7.75
N LEU A 203 4.82 -8.82 6.67
CA LEU A 203 5.71 -9.78 6.02
C LEU A 203 6.51 -9.09 4.92
N ASP A 204 7.82 -9.30 4.93
CA ASP A 204 8.71 -8.89 3.86
C ASP A 204 8.66 -9.94 2.73
N ASP A 205 8.49 -9.51 1.49
CA ASP A 205 8.82 -10.32 0.30
C ASP A 205 10.32 -10.17 -0.01
N THR A 206 11.20 -10.46 0.96
CA THR A 206 12.61 -10.69 0.64
C THR A 206 12.82 -12.18 0.38
N ALA A 207 12.14 -12.69 -0.64
CA ALA A 207 12.51 -13.93 -1.31
C ALA A 207 13.07 -13.55 -2.68
N VAL A 208 14.27 -12.96 -2.68
CA VAL A 208 15.17 -13.12 -3.81
C VAL A 208 15.93 -14.42 -3.54
N ASP A 209 15.25 -15.56 -3.75
CA ASP A 209 15.95 -16.81 -4.02
C ASP A 209 16.55 -16.68 -5.43
N GLY A 210 17.67 -15.96 -5.47
CA GLY A 210 18.54 -15.88 -6.63
C GLY A 210 19.56 -17.01 -6.56
N ASP A 211 19.10 -18.26 -6.63
CA ASP A 211 19.95 -19.33 -7.17
C ASP A 211 19.86 -19.28 -8.70
N GLY A 212 20.77 -18.51 -9.28
CA GLY A 212 21.09 -18.68 -10.68
C GLY A 212 21.77 -20.03 -10.88
N GLU A 213 21.09 -20.94 -11.58
CA GLU A 213 21.72 -22.04 -12.32
C GLU A 213 22.12 -21.60 -13.73
#